data_AF-A0A1F8R336-F1
#
_entry.id   AF-A0A1F8R336-F1
#
_cell.length_a   1.000
_cell.length_b   1.000
_cell.length_c   1.000
_cell.angle_alpha   90.00
_cell.angle_beta   90.00
_cell.angle_gamma   90.00
#
_symmetry.space_group_name_H-M   'P 1'
#
loop_
_entity.id
_entity.type
_entity.pdbx_description
1 polymer ?
#
loop_
_entity_poly.entity_id
_entity_poly.type
_entity_poly.pdbx_seq_one_letter_code
_entity_poly.pdbx_strand_id
1 'polypeptide(L)'
;MEANSTFKFKNRSEEFRVVGILNPINVSFFDNSIIVAPIDTVQRMAKKPGLVTSVTAEMENPKDWQATMARVQAAMPDVRVEGSAEQLKQVQQQMRIFDLILYSGALLATLVGGLGIANTMYMAVTERTREIGVKKAIGAKDGAVLREYVLEAIALGFIAGALGILAGWGLAQLINAGLGETAFIQFWVTPRLAFGILAFSTILGAVAGYFPARNATRLDPVAALRAE
;
A
#
# COMPACT_ATOMS: atom_id res chain seq x y z
N MET A 1 -32.21 6.81 12.76
CA MET A 1 -32.79 7.70 13.80
C MET A 1 -32.65 9.12 13.29
N GLU A 2 -33.68 9.94 13.44
CA GLU A 2 -33.62 11.36 13.07
C GLU A 2 -33.34 12.21 14.32
N ALA A 3 -32.66 13.34 14.15
CA ALA A 3 -32.48 14.30 15.23
C ALA A 3 -33.86 14.74 15.75
N ASN A 4 -33.99 14.94 17.07
CA ASN A 4 -35.25 15.25 17.76
C ASN A 4 -36.30 14.12 17.87
N SER A 5 -36.02 12.91 17.38
CA SER A 5 -36.92 11.78 17.62
C SER A 5 -36.88 11.30 19.08
N THR A 6 -38.02 10.88 19.62
CA THR A 6 -38.11 10.21 20.91
C THR A 6 -38.18 8.71 20.72
N PHE A 7 -37.43 7.96 21.52
CA PHE A 7 -37.42 6.51 21.47
C PHE A 7 -37.45 5.91 22.88
N LYS A 8 -38.02 4.71 22.96
CA LYS A 8 -38.16 3.95 24.20
C LYS A 8 -37.51 2.59 24.03
N PHE A 9 -36.63 2.22 24.95
CA PHE A 9 -36.06 0.87 24.93
C PHE A 9 -37.13 -0.17 25.29
N LYS A 10 -37.14 -1.29 24.57
CA LYS A 10 -38.16 -2.35 24.71
C LYS A 10 -38.33 -2.88 26.16
N ASN A 11 -37.30 -2.76 26.99
CA ASN A 11 -37.27 -3.23 28.38
C ASN A 11 -37.28 -2.08 29.43
N ARG A 12 -37.61 -0.84 29.07
CA ARG A 12 -37.54 0.32 29.99
C ARG A 12 -38.78 1.21 29.88
N SER A 13 -39.18 1.83 30.99
CA SER A 13 -40.31 2.76 31.05
C SER A 13 -39.97 4.19 30.61
N GLU A 14 -38.70 4.58 30.67
CA GLU A 14 -38.22 5.93 30.37
C GLU A 14 -38.09 6.20 28.87
N GLU A 15 -38.45 7.42 28.46
CA GLU A 15 -38.33 7.90 27.08
C GLU A 15 -37.07 8.75 26.91
N PHE A 16 -36.36 8.55 25.80
CA PHE A 16 -35.12 9.25 25.48
C PHE A 16 -35.31 10.09 24.23
N ARG A 17 -34.79 11.32 24.25
CA ARG A 17 -34.78 12.22 23.10
C ARG A 17 -33.41 12.17 22.42
N VAL A 18 -33.41 11.96 21.11
CA VAL A 18 -32.19 12.05 20.29
C VAL A 18 -31.81 13.52 20.12
N VAL A 19 -30.73 13.94 20.78
CA VAL A 19 -30.21 15.31 20.71
C VAL A 19 -29.28 15.54 19.51
N GLY A 20 -28.70 14.47 18.96
CA GLY A 20 -27.78 14.54 17.83
C GLY A 20 -27.43 13.15 17.32
N ILE A 21 -26.90 13.10 16.10
CA ILE A 21 -26.41 11.89 15.46
C ILE A 21 -24.91 12.10 15.24
N LEU A 22 -24.11 11.18 15.76
CA LEU A 22 -22.67 11.22 15.55
C LEU A 22 -22.36 10.81 14.11
N ASN A 23 -21.32 11.42 13.52
CA ASN A 23 -20.76 10.89 12.28
C ASN A 23 -20.30 9.45 12.53
N PRO A 24 -20.53 8.53 11.58
CA PRO A 24 -20.11 7.15 11.73
C PRO A 24 -18.62 7.10 11.99
N ILE A 25 -18.26 6.61 13.17
CA ILE A 25 -16.87 6.36 13.53
C ILE A 25 -16.63 4.91 13.08
N ASN A 26 -15.89 4.73 11.99
CA ASN A 26 -15.43 3.40 11.58
C ASN A 26 -14.41 2.95 12.63
N VAL A 27 -14.86 2.24 13.67
CA VAL A 27 -14.00 1.70 14.74
C VAL A 27 -14.02 0.17 14.83
N SER A 28 -14.82 -0.53 14.01
CA SER A 28 -14.80 -2.00 13.99
C SER A 28 -15.37 -2.60 12.71
N PHE A 29 -14.87 -3.80 12.37
CA PHE A 29 -15.40 -4.71 11.35
C PHE A 29 -16.82 -5.23 11.68
N PHE A 30 -17.29 -4.99 12.90
CA PHE A 30 -18.62 -5.36 13.36
C PHE A 30 -19.48 -4.10 13.50
N ASP A 31 -20.67 -4.21 12.91
CA ASP A 31 -21.73 -3.21 12.89
C ASP A 31 -22.28 -3.01 14.32
N ASN A 32 -21.61 -2.17 15.11
CA ASN A 32 -22.04 -1.84 16.47
C ASN A 32 -22.70 -0.46 16.47
N SER A 33 -23.98 -0.43 16.82
CA SER A 33 -24.71 0.80 17.13
C SER A 33 -24.23 1.35 18.47
N ILE A 34 -23.57 2.52 18.45
CA ILE A 34 -23.11 3.22 19.65
C ILE A 34 -24.15 4.28 20.02
N ILE A 35 -24.58 4.29 21.28
CA ILE A 35 -25.42 5.34 21.86
C ILE A 35 -24.59 6.07 22.91
N VAL A 36 -24.51 7.39 22.79
CA VAL A 36 -23.81 8.25 23.75
C VAL A 36 -24.85 9.03 24.55
N ALA A 37 -24.74 8.98 25.88
CA ALA A 37 -25.62 9.66 26.81
C ALA A 37 -24.82 10.18 28.03
N PRO A 38 -25.32 11.20 28.76
CA PRO A 38 -24.66 11.69 29.97
C PRO A 38 -24.41 10.57 31.00
N ILE A 39 -23.25 10.59 31.65
CA ILE A 39 -22.82 9.52 32.55
C ILE A 39 -23.79 9.29 33.71
N ASP A 40 -24.38 10.35 34.26
CA ASP A 40 -25.37 10.26 35.34
C ASP A 40 -26.63 9.49 34.92
N THR A 41 -27.06 9.67 33.67
CA THR A 41 -28.20 8.94 33.09
C THR A 41 -27.82 7.47 32.90
N VAL A 42 -26.64 7.19 32.36
CA VAL A 42 -26.15 5.81 32.16
C VAL A 42 -25.98 5.06 33.48
N GLN A 43 -25.43 5.71 34.51
CA GLN A 43 -25.23 5.10 35.84
C GLN A 43 -26.56 4.80 36.54
N ARG A 44 -27.52 5.71 36.49
CA ARG A 44 -28.88 5.48 37.01
C ARG A 44 -29.56 4.34 36.26
N MET A 45 -29.45 4.33 34.93
CA MET A 45 -29.97 3.23 34.11
C MET A 45 -29.30 1.89 34.47
N ALA A 46 -27.99 1.86 34.68
CA ALA A 46 -27.25 0.66 35.03
C ALA A 46 -27.45 0.21 36.49
N LYS A 47 -28.17 0.99 37.31
CA LYS A 47 -28.34 0.80 38.77
C LYS A 47 -26.99 0.69 39.50
N LYS A 48 -25.98 1.43 39.02
CA LYS A 48 -24.60 1.39 39.51
C LYS A 48 -24.08 2.82 39.72
N PRO A 49 -24.62 3.58 40.68
CA PRO A 49 -24.20 4.95 40.93
C PRO A 49 -22.73 4.99 41.38
N GLY A 50 -21.94 5.90 40.82
CA GLY A 50 -20.54 6.10 41.20
C GLY A 50 -19.54 5.09 40.59
N LEU A 51 -20.00 4.10 39.82
CA LEU A 51 -19.10 3.17 39.11
C LEU A 51 -18.80 3.67 37.70
N VAL A 52 -17.52 3.69 37.35
CA VAL A 52 -17.01 4.08 36.03
C VAL A 52 -16.15 2.94 35.49
N THR A 53 -16.41 2.53 34.25
CA THR A 53 -15.70 1.41 33.61
C THR A 53 -14.34 1.82 33.05
N SER A 54 -14.25 3.02 32.48
CA SER A 54 -13.03 3.57 31.91
C SER A 54 -13.01 5.09 32.02
N VAL A 55 -11.82 5.65 32.18
CA VAL A 55 -11.57 7.09 32.13
C VAL A 55 -10.57 7.34 31.02
N THR A 56 -10.95 8.17 30.06
CA THR A 56 -10.08 8.59 28.97
C THR A 56 -9.58 10.00 29.26
N ALA A 57 -8.26 10.17 29.24
CA ALA A 57 -7.61 11.47 29.40
C ALA A 57 -6.77 11.76 28.16
N GLU A 58 -6.87 12.98 27.64
CA GLU A 58 -6.03 13.45 26.55
C GLU A 58 -4.76 14.07 27.14
N MET A 59 -3.61 13.75 26.55
CA MET A 59 -2.32 14.30 26.97
C MET A 59 -1.99 15.54 26.14
N GLU A 60 -1.61 16.64 26.81
CA GLU A 60 -1.16 17.87 26.13
C GLU A 60 0.11 17.63 25.29
N ASN A 61 1.03 16.77 25.75
CA ASN A 61 2.24 16.43 25.01
C ASN A 61 2.31 14.92 24.71
N PRO A 62 2.09 14.51 23.45
CA PRO A 62 2.14 13.11 23.02
C PRO A 62 3.51 12.44 23.17
N LYS A 63 4.61 13.21 23.29
CA LYS A 63 5.98 12.67 23.28
C LYS A 63 6.37 11.98 24.59
N ASP A 64 5.79 12.39 25.71
CA ASP A 64 6.14 11.89 27.05
C ASP A 64 5.18 10.82 27.56
N TRP A 65 4.40 10.21 26.67
CA TRP A 65 3.30 9.31 27.04
C TRP A 65 3.75 8.13 27.91
N GLN A 66 4.94 7.58 27.67
CA GLN A 66 5.46 6.44 28.44
C GLN A 66 5.75 6.82 29.89
N ALA A 67 6.36 7.99 30.10
CA ALA A 67 6.68 8.50 31.43
C ALA A 67 5.39 8.87 32.18
N THR A 68 4.43 9.50 31.49
CA THR A 68 3.13 9.86 32.06
C THR A 68 2.33 8.62 32.45
N MET A 69 2.25 7.62 31.56
CA MET A 69 1.56 6.36 31.87
C MET A 69 2.19 5.62 33.05
N ALA A 70 3.53 5.54 33.11
CA ALA A 70 4.21 4.93 34.24
C ALA A 70 3.90 5.64 35.56
N ARG A 71 3.83 6.98 35.55
CA ARG A 71 3.43 7.77 36.72
C ARG A 71 1.99 7.52 37.16
N VAL A 72 1.05 7.45 36.20
CA VAL A 72 -0.37 7.20 36.51
C VAL A 72 -0.56 5.76 37.02
N GLN A 73 0.09 4.78 36.40
CA GLN A 73 0.03 3.38 36.83
C GLN A 73 0.63 3.17 38.22
N ALA A 74 1.70 3.91 38.55
CA ALA A 74 2.29 3.89 39.90
C ALA A 74 1.39 4.58 40.94
N ALA A 75 0.68 5.64 40.56
CA ALA A 75 -0.25 6.34 41.45
C ALA A 75 -1.56 5.56 41.66
N MET A 76 -1.96 4.74 40.70
CA MET A 76 -3.20 3.95 40.71
C MET A 76 -2.92 2.48 40.34
N PRO A 77 -2.37 1.67 41.26
CA PRO A 77 -2.00 0.28 40.97
C PRO A 77 -3.20 -0.62 40.65
N ASP A 78 -4.39 -0.28 41.14
CA ASP A 78 -5.62 -1.05 40.93
C ASP A 78 -6.30 -0.78 39.58
N VAL A 79 -5.80 0.19 38.81
CA VAL A 79 -6.36 0.58 37.50
C VAL A 79 -5.37 0.19 36.41
N ARG A 80 -5.86 -0.46 35.36
CA ARG A 80 -5.07 -0.76 34.16
C ARG A 80 -5.01 0.50 33.30
N VAL A 81 -3.82 1.11 33.20
CA VAL A 81 -3.59 2.27 32.36
C VAL A 81 -3.13 1.77 30.99
N GLU A 82 -3.89 2.05 29.94
CA GLU A 82 -3.52 1.74 28.55
C GLU A 82 -3.36 3.02 27.74
N GLY A 83 -2.29 3.08 26.96
CA GLY A 83 -2.00 4.20 26.07
C GLY A 83 -2.48 3.92 24.67
N SER A 84 -3.10 4.91 24.04
CA SER A 84 -3.36 4.89 22.60
C SER A 84 -2.09 4.71 21.77
N ALA A 85 -0.94 5.15 22.28
CA ALA A 85 0.36 4.95 21.62
C ALA A 85 0.79 3.47 21.54
N GLU A 86 0.39 2.65 22.51
CA GLU A 86 0.68 1.21 22.51
C GLU A 86 -0.21 0.46 21.53
N GLN A 87 -1.49 0.86 21.45
CA GLN A 87 -2.42 0.42 20.41
C GLN A 87 -1.94 0.83 19.01
N LEU A 88 -1.43 2.07 18.84
CA LEU A 88 -0.83 2.54 17.59
C LEU A 88 0.40 1.73 17.21
N LYS A 89 1.28 1.39 18.16
CA LYS A 89 2.43 0.50 17.92
C LYS A 89 1.98 -0.88 17.45
N GLN A 90 0.95 -1.44 18.07
CA GLN A 90 0.40 -2.74 17.67
C GLN A 90 -0.17 -2.69 16.24
N VAL A 91 -0.93 -1.65 15.89
CA VAL A 91 -1.44 -1.44 14.52
C VAL A 91 -0.28 -1.26 13.53
N GLN A 92 0.73 -0.45 13.86
CA GLN A 92 1.92 -0.26 13.01
C GLN A 92 2.69 -1.57 12.81
N GLN A 93 2.82 -2.40 13.84
CA GLN A 93 3.50 -3.69 13.74
C GLN A 93 2.74 -4.66 12.84
N GLN A 94 1.41 -4.70 12.93
CA GLN A 94 0.58 -5.50 12.03
C GLN A 94 0.73 -5.01 10.58
N MET A 95 0.63 -3.70 10.34
CA MET A 95 0.82 -3.11 9.01
C MET A 95 2.20 -3.42 8.44
N ARG A 96 3.25 -3.40 9.27
CA ARG A 96 4.61 -3.74 8.82
C ARG A 96 4.74 -5.18 8.33
N ILE A 97 4.00 -6.13 8.91
CA ILE A 97 3.98 -7.53 8.45
C ILE A 97 3.28 -7.61 7.08
N PHE A 98 2.15 -6.91 6.91
CA PHE A 98 1.47 -6.81 5.63
C PHE A 98 2.36 -6.18 4.54
N ASP A 99 3.06 -5.09 4.86
CA ASP A 99 4.01 -4.44 3.96
C ASP A 99 5.13 -5.41 3.53
N LEU A 100 5.66 -6.19 4.47
CA LEU A 100 6.68 -7.20 4.21
C LEU A 100 6.20 -8.24 3.19
N ILE A 101 4.99 -8.76 3.37
CA ILE A 101 4.39 -9.73 2.44
C ILE A 101 4.20 -9.08 1.07
N LEU A 102 3.66 -7.86 1.01
CA LEU A 102 3.41 -7.14 -0.23
C LEU A 102 4.71 -6.84 -0.99
N TYR A 103 5.72 -6.33 -0.31
CA TYR A 103 7.02 -6.01 -0.91
C TYR A 103 7.79 -7.27 -1.31
N SER A 104 7.68 -8.36 -0.55
CA SER A 104 8.31 -9.63 -0.96
C SER A 104 7.66 -10.21 -2.22
N GLY A 105 6.33 -10.18 -2.31
CA GLY A 105 5.60 -10.56 -3.51
C GLY A 105 5.93 -9.64 -4.70
N ALA A 106 5.97 -8.33 -4.49
CA ALA A 106 6.35 -7.36 -5.51
C ALA A 106 7.78 -7.58 -6.04
N LEU A 107 8.73 -7.89 -5.15
CA LEU A 107 10.10 -8.21 -5.52
C LEU A 107 10.15 -9.46 -6.41
N LEU A 108 9.47 -10.54 -6.02
CA LEU A 108 9.41 -11.77 -6.81
C LEU A 108 8.76 -11.54 -8.18
N ALA A 109 7.63 -10.83 -8.22
CA ALA A 109 6.94 -10.48 -9.47
C ALA A 109 7.84 -9.63 -10.38
N THR A 110 8.60 -8.70 -9.81
CA THR A 110 9.57 -7.86 -10.53
C THR A 110 10.69 -8.70 -11.13
N LEU A 111 11.23 -9.67 -10.38
CA LEU A 111 12.27 -10.57 -10.89
C LEU A 111 11.77 -11.37 -12.10
N VAL A 112 10.58 -11.95 -12.00
CA VAL A 112 9.97 -12.71 -13.11
C VAL A 112 9.69 -11.79 -14.30
N GLY A 113 9.17 -10.58 -14.07
CA GLY A 113 8.94 -9.60 -15.13
C GLY A 113 10.24 -9.15 -15.82
N GLY A 114 11.30 -8.90 -15.04
CA GLY A 114 12.63 -8.56 -15.55
C GLY A 114 13.24 -9.69 -16.39
N LEU A 115 13.10 -10.94 -15.95
CA LEU A 115 13.52 -12.11 -16.74
C LEU A 115 12.72 -12.21 -18.05
N GLY A 116 11.43 -11.88 -18.03
CA GLY A 116 10.60 -11.80 -19.24
C GLY A 116 11.15 -10.79 -20.25
N ILE A 117 11.46 -9.57 -19.80
CA ILE A 117 12.08 -8.54 -20.65
C ILE A 117 13.42 -9.02 -21.20
N ALA A 118 14.26 -9.61 -20.35
CA ALA A 118 15.55 -10.15 -20.77
C ALA A 118 15.38 -11.21 -21.87
N ASN A 119 14.43 -12.15 -21.71
CA ASN A 119 14.17 -13.20 -22.69
C ASN A 119 13.67 -12.64 -24.02
N THR A 120 12.75 -11.66 -24.00
CA THR A 120 12.31 -10.97 -25.22
C THR A 120 13.48 -10.27 -25.90
N MET A 121 14.38 -9.64 -25.15
CA MET A 121 15.57 -9.01 -25.71
C MET A 121 16.57 -10.02 -26.29
N TYR A 122 16.76 -11.17 -25.64
CA TYR A 122 17.55 -12.26 -26.20
C TYR A 122 17.00 -12.71 -27.56
N MET A 123 15.69 -12.94 -27.63
CA MET A 123 15.00 -13.33 -28.87
C MET A 123 15.18 -12.26 -29.97
N ALA A 124 14.91 -10.99 -29.65
CA ALA A 124 15.03 -9.88 -30.59
C ALA A 124 16.45 -9.71 -31.15
N VAL A 125 17.48 -9.91 -30.31
CA VAL A 125 18.88 -9.90 -30.73
C VAL A 125 19.18 -11.06 -31.68
N THR A 126 18.71 -12.26 -31.35
CA THR A 126 18.97 -13.45 -32.18
C THR A 126 18.31 -13.35 -33.55
N GLU A 127 17.06 -12.86 -33.63
CA GLU A 127 16.35 -12.67 -34.90
C GLU A 127 17.03 -11.61 -35.80
N ARG A 128 17.56 -10.54 -35.19
CA ARG A 128 18.19 -9.43 -35.93
C ARG A 128 19.72 -9.58 -36.07
N THR A 129 20.28 -10.78 -35.85
CA THR A 129 21.73 -11.02 -35.87
C THR A 129 22.41 -10.54 -37.17
N ARG A 130 21.78 -10.80 -38.33
CA ARG A 130 22.30 -10.40 -39.64
C ARG A 130 22.33 -8.87 -39.80
N GLU A 131 21.30 -8.17 -39.34
CA GLU A 131 21.23 -6.71 -39.38
C GLU A 131 22.32 -6.07 -38.52
N ILE A 132 22.57 -6.64 -37.33
CA ILE A 132 23.64 -6.22 -36.42
C ILE A 132 25.02 -6.42 -37.07
N GLY A 133 25.20 -7.56 -37.75
CA GLY A 133 26.41 -7.88 -38.52
C GLY A 133 26.67 -6.87 -39.64
N VAL A 134 25.65 -6.53 -40.43
CA VAL A 134 25.75 -5.52 -41.50
C VAL A 134 26.07 -4.14 -40.93
N LYS A 135 25.38 -3.70 -39.86
CA LYS A 135 25.66 -2.42 -39.16
C LYS A 135 27.12 -2.35 -38.70
N LYS A 136 27.66 -3.42 -38.12
CA LYS A 136 29.07 -3.47 -37.69
C LYS A 136 30.04 -3.50 -38.87
N ALA A 137 29.73 -4.20 -39.96
CA ALA A 137 30.57 -4.25 -41.15
C ALA A 137 30.72 -2.89 -41.85
N ILE A 138 29.69 -2.03 -41.79
CA ILE A 138 29.75 -0.65 -42.30
C ILE A 138 30.34 0.36 -41.29
N GLY A 139 30.83 -0.11 -40.13
CA GLY A 139 31.56 0.70 -39.16
C GLY A 139 30.75 1.20 -37.94
N ALA A 140 29.56 0.66 -37.66
CA ALA A 140 28.84 0.99 -36.43
C ALA A 140 29.64 0.55 -35.20
N LYS A 141 29.80 1.47 -34.24
CA LYS A 141 30.44 1.18 -32.95
C LYS A 141 29.53 0.30 -32.09
N ASP A 142 30.11 -0.59 -31.31
CA ASP A 142 29.40 -1.42 -30.33
C ASP A 142 28.47 -0.60 -29.43
N GLY A 143 28.92 0.59 -29.00
CA GLY A 143 28.12 1.49 -28.17
C GLY A 143 26.86 2.02 -28.85
N ALA A 144 26.83 2.14 -30.19
CA ALA A 144 25.63 2.56 -30.92
C ALA A 144 24.58 1.45 -30.93
N VAL A 145 25.00 0.23 -31.22
CA VAL A 145 24.15 -0.96 -31.20
C VAL A 145 23.63 -1.22 -29.78
N LEU A 146 24.51 -1.14 -28.76
CA LEU A 146 24.11 -1.28 -27.36
C LEU A 146 23.01 -0.29 -26.96
N ARG A 147 23.16 1.00 -27.33
CA ARG A 147 22.19 2.05 -27.00
C ARG A 147 20.84 1.81 -27.65
N GLU A 148 20.80 1.34 -28.89
CA GLU A 148 19.57 1.02 -29.62
C GLU A 148 18.74 -0.02 -28.85
N TYR A 149 19.33 -1.15 -28.51
CA TYR A 149 18.63 -2.23 -27.79
C TYR A 149 18.32 -1.87 -26.33
N VAL A 150 19.20 -1.14 -25.64
CA VAL A 150 18.91 -0.68 -24.28
C VAL A 150 17.74 0.32 -24.28
N LEU A 151 17.63 1.19 -25.28
CA LEU A 151 16.49 2.09 -25.43
C LEU A 151 15.19 1.31 -25.71
N GLU A 152 15.24 0.24 -26.51
CA GLU A 152 14.10 -0.65 -26.72
C GLU A 152 13.65 -1.29 -25.40
N ALA A 153 14.60 -1.78 -24.58
CA ALA A 153 14.30 -2.36 -23.28
C ALA A 153 13.78 -1.32 -22.25
N ILE A 154 14.31 -0.10 -22.27
CA ILE A 154 13.81 1.05 -21.49
C ILE A 154 12.35 1.33 -21.88
N ALA A 155 12.03 1.37 -23.17
CA ALA A 155 10.68 1.60 -23.66
C ALA A 155 9.72 0.49 -23.21
N LEU A 156 10.14 -0.77 -23.28
CA LEU A 156 9.37 -1.90 -22.74
C LEU A 156 9.10 -1.77 -21.24
N GLY A 157 10.13 -1.43 -20.46
CA GLY A 157 9.99 -1.20 -19.01
C GLY A 157 9.06 -0.02 -18.68
N PHE A 158 9.12 1.04 -19.47
CA PHE A 158 8.22 2.19 -19.33
C PHE A 158 6.76 1.82 -19.64
N ILE A 159 6.52 1.14 -20.76
CA ILE A 159 5.17 0.68 -21.15
C ILE A 159 4.62 -0.30 -20.11
N ALA A 160 5.42 -1.26 -19.65
CA ALA A 160 5.02 -2.20 -18.61
C ALA A 160 4.66 -1.48 -17.30
N GLY A 161 5.44 -0.48 -16.90
CA GLY A 161 5.14 0.35 -15.72
C GLY A 161 3.85 1.14 -15.87
N ALA A 162 3.65 1.79 -17.01
CA ALA A 162 2.44 2.55 -17.30
C ALA A 162 1.19 1.66 -17.27
N LEU A 163 1.24 0.51 -17.95
CA LEU A 163 0.15 -0.48 -17.94
C LEU A 163 -0.07 -1.07 -16.54
N GLY A 164 1.00 -1.34 -15.79
CA GLY A 164 0.93 -1.83 -14.41
C GLY A 164 0.25 -0.83 -13.47
N ILE A 165 0.55 0.47 -13.60
CA ILE A 165 -0.12 1.52 -12.83
C ILE A 165 -1.60 1.61 -13.20
N LEU A 166 -1.94 1.59 -14.49
CA LEU A 166 -3.33 1.64 -14.94
C LEU A 166 -4.14 0.44 -14.42
N ALA A 167 -3.59 -0.77 -14.55
CA ALA A 167 -4.22 -1.98 -14.05
C ALA A 167 -4.34 -1.99 -12.52
N GLY A 168 -3.28 -1.60 -11.81
CA GLY A 168 -3.26 -1.52 -10.35
C GLY A 168 -4.23 -0.47 -9.81
N TRP A 169 -4.32 0.69 -10.46
CA TRP A 169 -5.31 1.71 -10.13
C TRP A 169 -6.74 1.22 -10.39
N GLY A 170 -7.00 0.58 -11.54
CA GLY A 170 -8.31 0.00 -11.84
C GLY A 170 -8.74 -1.04 -10.82
N LEU A 171 -7.84 -1.94 -10.41
CA LEU A 171 -8.10 -2.92 -9.36
C LEU A 171 -8.34 -2.25 -8.01
N ALA A 172 -7.57 -1.23 -7.64
CA ALA A 172 -7.78 -0.49 -6.41
C ALA A 172 -9.18 0.15 -6.37
N GLN A 173 -9.64 0.73 -7.48
CA GLN A 173 -10.99 1.29 -7.56
C GLN A 173 -12.08 0.22 -7.43
N LEU A 174 -11.93 -0.94 -8.08
CA LEU A 174 -12.88 -2.04 -7.96
C LEU A 174 -12.96 -2.58 -6.53
N ILE A 175 -11.81 -2.73 -5.86
CA ILE A 175 -11.75 -3.18 -4.47
C ILE A 175 -12.40 -2.15 -3.55
N ASN A 176 -12.07 -0.86 -3.70
CA ASN A 176 -12.65 0.21 -2.89
C ASN A 176 -14.18 0.31 -3.10
N ALA A 177 -14.66 0.14 -4.33
CA ALA A 177 -16.09 0.12 -4.64
C ALA A 177 -16.83 -1.06 -3.98
N GLY A 178 -16.19 -2.24 -3.91
CA GLY A 178 -16.76 -3.42 -3.27
C GLY A 178 -16.75 -3.38 -1.74
N LEU A 179 -15.77 -2.68 -1.14
CA LEU A 179 -15.65 -2.55 0.32
C LEU A 179 -16.52 -1.43 0.91
N GLY A 180 -16.98 -0.48 0.09
CA GLY A 180 -17.79 0.67 0.50
C GLY A 180 -17.00 1.78 1.20
N GLU A 181 -17.62 2.95 1.39
CA GLU A 181 -16.99 4.12 2.04
C GLU A 181 -16.65 3.89 3.54
N THR A 182 -17.15 2.80 4.12
CA THR A 182 -16.94 2.44 5.54
C THR A 182 -15.71 1.57 5.78
N ALA A 183 -14.97 1.22 4.72
CA ALA A 183 -13.78 0.38 4.83
C ALA A 183 -12.61 1.10 5.50
N PHE A 184 -12.03 0.47 6.52
CA PHE A 184 -10.84 0.94 7.25
C PHE A 184 -9.59 1.08 6.39
N ILE A 185 -9.53 0.32 5.29
CA ILE A 185 -8.40 0.27 4.37
C ILE A 185 -8.89 0.71 3.00
N GLN A 186 -8.44 1.89 2.59
CA GLN A 186 -8.68 2.44 1.25
C GLN A 186 -7.36 2.36 0.48
N PHE A 187 -7.40 1.82 -0.73
CA PHE A 187 -6.21 1.72 -1.58
C PHE A 187 -6.07 3.01 -2.40
N TRP A 188 -5.01 3.79 -2.12
CA TRP A 188 -4.74 5.05 -2.79
C TRP A 188 -3.49 4.95 -3.66
N VAL A 189 -3.61 5.33 -4.93
CA VAL A 189 -2.47 5.51 -5.82
C VAL A 189 -2.07 6.98 -5.78
N THR A 190 -1.01 7.29 -5.05
CA THR A 190 -0.49 8.67 -4.98
C THR A 190 0.38 8.98 -6.21
N PRO A 191 0.46 10.25 -6.67
CA PRO A 191 1.35 10.62 -7.77
C PRO A 191 2.81 10.25 -7.50
N ARG A 192 3.27 10.40 -6.25
CA ARG A 192 4.62 10.00 -5.83
C ARG A 192 4.87 8.50 -6.06
N LEU A 193 3.90 7.64 -5.73
CA LEU A 193 4.00 6.20 -5.93
C LEU A 193 4.01 5.87 -7.44
N ALA A 194 3.15 6.51 -8.23
CA ALA A 194 3.10 6.32 -9.67
C ALA A 194 4.43 6.69 -10.36
N PHE A 195 5.01 7.84 -10.02
CA PHE A 195 6.34 8.23 -10.51
C PHE A 195 7.42 7.25 -10.04
N GLY A 196 7.35 6.78 -8.80
CA GLY A 196 8.27 5.76 -8.28
C GLY A 196 8.22 4.45 -9.06
N ILE A 197 7.02 3.96 -9.36
CA ILE A 197 6.80 2.73 -10.15
C ILE A 197 7.31 2.91 -11.58
N LEU A 198 7.01 4.03 -12.24
CA LEU A 198 7.50 4.31 -13.60
C LEU A 198 9.03 4.37 -13.65
N ALA A 199 9.65 5.08 -12.71
CA ALA A 199 11.10 5.16 -12.64
C ALA A 199 11.71 3.77 -12.41
N PHE A 200 11.15 3.01 -11.46
CA PHE A 200 11.60 1.66 -11.13
C PHE A 200 11.47 0.69 -12.30
N SER A 201 10.33 0.65 -12.98
CA SER A 201 10.10 -0.26 -14.12
C SER A 201 11.00 0.09 -15.31
N THR A 202 11.26 1.38 -15.54
CA THR A 202 12.16 1.86 -16.58
C THR A 202 13.60 1.44 -16.30
N ILE A 203 14.07 1.61 -15.06
CA ILE A 203 15.40 1.16 -14.63
C ILE A 203 15.52 -0.36 -14.73
N LEU A 204 14.50 -1.08 -14.28
CA LEU A 204 14.46 -2.54 -14.38
C LEU A 204 14.57 -3.01 -15.84
N GLY A 205 13.81 -2.40 -16.75
CA GLY A 205 13.88 -2.68 -18.18
C GLY A 205 15.29 -2.43 -18.74
N ALA A 206 15.93 -1.32 -18.37
CA ALA A 206 17.30 -1.02 -18.76
C ALA A 206 18.29 -2.09 -18.26
N VAL A 207 18.20 -2.48 -16.98
CA VAL A 207 19.08 -3.48 -16.36
C VAL A 207 18.88 -4.86 -16.99
N ALA A 208 17.61 -5.27 -17.19
CA ALA A 208 17.26 -6.54 -17.81
C ALA A 208 17.73 -6.63 -19.26
N GLY A 209 17.59 -5.55 -20.03
CA GLY A 209 18.02 -5.48 -21.44
C GLY A 209 19.52 -5.31 -21.65
N TYR A 210 20.24 -4.81 -20.64
CA TYR A 210 21.68 -4.51 -20.78
C TYR A 210 22.53 -5.74 -21.10
N PHE A 211 22.32 -6.85 -20.40
CA PHE A 211 23.07 -8.09 -20.62
C PHE A 211 22.90 -8.67 -22.03
N PRO A 212 21.68 -8.93 -22.52
CA PRO A 212 21.47 -9.43 -23.88
C PRO A 212 21.97 -8.43 -24.94
N ALA A 213 21.72 -7.13 -24.76
CA ALA A 213 22.21 -6.10 -25.68
C ALA A 213 23.75 -6.07 -25.74
N ARG A 214 24.44 -6.24 -24.61
CA ARG A 214 25.90 -6.35 -24.57
C ARG A 214 26.39 -7.59 -25.30
N ASN A 215 25.73 -8.73 -25.14
CA ASN A 215 26.09 -9.94 -25.88
C ASN A 215 25.93 -9.76 -27.39
N ALA A 216 24.90 -9.04 -27.84
CA ALA A 216 24.69 -8.69 -29.25
C ALA A 216 25.87 -7.93 -29.88
N THR A 217 26.43 -6.97 -29.12
CA THR A 217 27.58 -6.18 -29.61
C THR A 217 28.83 -7.02 -29.82
N ARG A 218 28.98 -8.13 -29.11
CA ARG A 218 30.16 -9.01 -29.18
C ARG A 218 30.12 -10.05 -30.31
N LEU A 219 29.02 -10.13 -31.06
CA LEU A 219 28.93 -11.01 -32.24
C LEU A 219 29.97 -10.62 -33.30
N ASP A 220 30.73 -11.58 -33.79
CA ASP A 220 31.67 -11.37 -34.91
C ASP A 220 30.88 -11.04 -36.19
N PRO A 221 31.13 -9.90 -36.85
CA PRO A 221 30.46 -9.52 -38.10
C PRO A 221 30.56 -10.58 -39.19
N VAL A 222 31.70 -11.28 -39.28
CA VAL A 222 31.91 -12.33 -40.30
C VAL A 222 31.06 -13.55 -39.98
N ALA A 223 30.97 -13.93 -38.71
CA ALA A 223 30.09 -15.03 -38.28
C ALA A 223 28.60 -14.65 -38.44
N ALA A 224 28.23 -13.42 -38.14
CA ALA A 224 26.85 -12.92 -38.24
C ALA A 224 26.34 -12.86 -39.69
N LEU A 225 27.22 -12.66 -40.68
CA LEU A 225 26.87 -12.67 -42.11
C LEU A 225 26.85 -14.08 -42.72
N ARG A 226 27.50 -15.05 -42.05
CA ARG A 226 27.62 -16.44 -42.49
C ARG A 226 26.59 -17.37 -41.85
N ALA A 227 25.89 -16.91 -40.80
CA ALA A 227 24.74 -17.58 -40.24
C ALA A 227 23.61 -17.57 -41.28
N GLU A 228 23.23 -18.75 -41.76
CA GLU A 228 22.05 -18.99 -42.60
C GLU A 228 20.75 -18.69 -41.84
#